data_AF-X7ZYQ3-F1
#
_entry.id   AF-X7ZYQ3-F1
#
_cell.length_a   1.000
_cell.length_b   1.000
_cell.length_c   1.000
_cell.angle_alpha   90.00
_cell.angle_beta   90.00
_cell.angle_gamma   90.00
#
_symmetry.space_group_name_H-M   'P 1'
#
loop_
_entity.id
_entity.type
_entity.pdbx_description
1 polymer ?
#
loop_
_entity_poly.entity_id
_entity_poly.type
_entity_poly.pdbx_seq_one_letter_code
_entity_poly.pdbx_strand_id
1 'polypeptide(L)' 'MTRRVLERLPDLRLASDDPLPLRPANFVSGLESMPVVFTPTKPLRRA' A
#
# COMPACT_ATOMS: atom_id res chain seq x y z
N MET A 1 4.36 -10.58 -4.56
CA MET A 1 3.31 -9.96 -3.72
C MET A 1 2.41 -9.04 -4.54
N THR A 2 3.00 -8.14 -5.35
CA THR A 2 2.30 -7.17 -6.23
C THR A 2 1.15 -7.74 -7.06
N ARG A 3 1.30 -8.93 -7.66
CA ARG A 3 0.23 -9.59 -8.43
C ARG A 3 -1.10 -9.67 -7.67
N ARG A 4 -1.08 -10.14 -6.42
CA ARG A 4 -2.31 -10.29 -5.60
C ARG A 4 -2.91 -8.94 -5.23
N VAL A 5 -2.09 -7.90 -5.10
CA VAL A 5 -2.56 -6.53 -4.83
C VAL A 5 -3.34 -6.02 -6.03
N LEU A 6 -2.75 -6.12 -7.23
CA LEU A 6 -3.41 -5.69 -8.48
C LEU A 6 -4.71 -6.47 -8.75
N GLU A 7 -4.71 -7.78 -8.47
CA GLU A 7 -5.91 -8.62 -8.68
C GLU A 7 -7.03 -8.33 -7.67
N ARG A 8 -6.72 -7.96 -6.42
CA ARG A 8 -7.72 -7.80 -5.35
C ARG A 8 -8.11 -6.35 -5.04
N LEU A 9 -7.21 -5.40 -5.30
CA LEU A 9 -7.38 -3.97 -5.05
C LEU A 9 -7.13 -3.20 -6.36
N PRO A 10 -7.97 -3.41 -7.40
CA PRO A 10 -7.72 -2.88 -8.75
C PRO A 10 -7.80 -1.35 -8.84
N ASP A 11 -8.45 -0.71 -7.86
CA ASP A 11 -8.64 0.73 -7.76
C ASP A 11 -7.77 1.37 -6.66
N LEU A 12 -6.73 0.69 -6.19
CA LEU A 12 -5.82 1.18 -5.15
C LEU A 12 -5.16 2.50 -5.55
N ARG A 13 -5.24 3.50 -4.66
CA ARG A 13 -4.60 4.81 -4.83
C ARG A 13 -3.96 5.27 -3.53
N LEU A 14 -3.00 6.20 -3.62
CA LEU A 14 -2.53 6.95 -2.45
C LEU A 14 -3.69 7.77 -1.87
N ALA A 15 -3.70 7.95 -0.55
CA ALA A 15 -4.75 8.70 0.13
C ALA A 15 -4.66 10.22 -0.13
N SER A 16 -3.47 10.72 -0.44
CA SER A 16 -3.20 12.11 -0.87
C SER A 16 -2.02 12.15 -1.84
N ASP A 17 -1.81 13.30 -2.46
CA ASP A 17 -0.67 13.58 -3.36
C ASP A 17 0.56 14.13 -2.59
N ASP A 18 0.53 14.11 -1.26
CA ASP A 18 1.62 14.62 -0.43
C ASP A 18 2.86 13.72 -0.51
N PRO A 19 4.07 14.29 -0.35
CA PRO A 19 5.28 13.50 -0.22
C PRO A 19 5.20 12.51 0.95
N LEU A 20 5.58 11.26 0.71
CA LEU A 20 5.56 10.20 1.72
C LEU A 20 6.80 10.26 2.62
N PRO A 21 6.66 9.96 3.94
CA PRO A 21 7.78 10.04 4.87
C PRO A 21 8.81 8.95 4.61
N LEU A 22 10.08 9.33 4.55
CA LEU A 22 11.22 8.41 4.44
C LEU A 22 11.88 8.21 5.80
N ARG A 23 12.32 6.98 6.05
CA ARG A 23 13.04 6.63 7.27
C ARG A 23 14.43 7.28 7.27
N PRO A 24 14.80 8.08 8.27
CA PRO A 24 16.14 8.62 8.37
C PRO A 24 17.12 7.46 8.66
N ALA A 25 17.96 7.14 7.68
CA ALA A 25 18.94 6.06 7.76
C ALA A 25 20.14 6.37 6.86
N ASN A 26 21.33 5.92 7.29
CA ASN A 26 22.60 6.14 6.59
C ASN A 26 23.04 4.95 5.71
N PHE A 27 22.27 3.87 5.64
CA PHE A 27 22.57 2.69 4.83
C PHE A 27 21.40 2.31 3.92
N VAL A 28 20.29 1.84 4.49
CA VAL A 28 19.06 1.53 3.75
C VAL A 28 17.91 2.38 4.30
N SER A 29 17.27 3.12 3.42
CA SER A 29 16.08 3.93 3.70
C SER A 29 14.88 3.40 2.91
N GLY A 30 13.68 3.78 3.35
CA GLY A 30 12.41 3.38 2.75
C GLY A 30 11.26 4.21 3.31
N LEU A 31 10.07 4.01 2.77
CA LEU A 31 8.86 4.69 3.25
C LEU A 31 8.51 4.21 4.66
N GLU A 32 8.29 5.13 5.60
CA GLU A 32 7.80 4.81 6.95
C GLU A 32 6.31 4.52 6.96
N SER A 33 5.55 5.23 6.12
CA SER A 33 4.13 5.01 5.92
C SER A 33 3.75 5.34 4.47
N MET A 34 2.70 4.67 4.00
CA MET A 34 2.11 4.91 2.68
C MET A 34 0.59 4.69 2.78
N PRO A 35 -0.17 5.69 3.24
CA PRO A 35 -1.61 5.58 3.36
C PRO A 35 -2.26 5.40 1.98
N VAL A 36 -3.21 4.48 1.87
CA VAL A 36 -3.90 4.13 0.62
C VAL A 36 -5.40 4.00 0.82
N VAL A 37 -6.14 4.20 -0.27
CA VAL A 37 -7.59 3.99 -0.36
C VAL A 37 -7.91 2.99 -1.46
N PHE A 38 -8.97 2.21 -1.26
CA PHE A 38 -9.49 1.22 -2.21
C PHE A 38 -10.94 0.88 -1.88
N THR A 39 -11.69 0.35 -2.85
CA THR A 39 -13.06 -0.12 -2.61
C THR A 39 -13.06 -1.39 -1.74
N PRO A 40 -13.77 -1.44 -0.59
CA PRO A 40 -13.80 -2.63 0.26
C PRO A 40 -14.31 -3.88 -0.48
N THR A 41 -13.61 -5.00 -0.34
CA THR A 41 -13.99 -6.30 -0.92
C THR A 41 -14.11 -7.39 0.13
N LYS A 42 -14.86 -8.46 -0.18
CA LYS A 42 -15.01 -9.60 0.74
C LYS A 42 -13.67 -10.31 0.94
N PRO A 43 -13.31 -10.70 2.17
CA PRO A 43 -12.08 -11.44 2.42
C PRO A 43 -12.17 -12.87 1.86
N LEU A 44 -11.04 -13.38 1.38
CA LEU A 44 -10.91 -14.79 1.05
C LEU A 44 -10.88 -15.58 2.36
N ARG A 45 -11.93 -16.36 2.65
CA ARG A 45 -11.88 -17.30 3.78
C ARG A 45 -10.95 -18.45 3.39
N ARG A 46 -9.98 -18.79 4.26
CA ARG A 46 -9.34 -20.10 4.20
C ARG A 46 -10.26 -21.09 4.92
N ALA A 47 -10.55 -22.21 4.26
CA ALA A 47 -11.17 -23.37 4.89
C ALA A 47 -10.17 -24.08 5.80
#